data_AF-A0A536CXP2-F1
#
_entry.id   AF-A0A536CXP2-F1
#
_cell.length_a   1.000
_cell.length_b   1.000
_cell.length_c   1.000
_cell.angle_alpha   90.00
_cell.angle_beta   90.00
_cell.angle_gamma   90.00
#
_symmetry.space_group_name_H-M   'P 1'
#
loop_
_entity.id
_entity.type
_entity.pdbx_description
1 polymer ?
#
loop_
_entity_poly.entity_id
_entity_poly.type
_entity_poly.pdbx_seq_one_letter_code
_entity_poly.pdbx_strand_id
1 'polypeptide(L)'
;MTTPYELVIGIETHVELATASKMFCGCKARWFGAPPNTLVCPVCLGLPGALPVPNRKAIELAITAGLALHCETPQHTKFDRKNYLYPDLPKGYQISQYDLPLSVNGWLELASGKRVRIRRAHLEEDTGTLKHGEDAGRRYTLVDFNRSGVPLLEIVSEPDMSSIEEAETYVRELRDILRAAHVSEMRLEEGAGRFDVNVSIRFSEDGTTVWPPQSEIKNLNSYQALREATVFEAARLWDEWRAGGELRTRKGKITVGWSPDRRRTYLQRSKEEVEDYRYF
;
A
#
# COMPACT_ATOMS: atom_id res chain seq x y z
N MET A 1 25.31 -13.36 -13.05
CA MET A 1 24.48 -14.23 -13.92
C MET A 1 23.39 -13.35 -14.48
N THR A 2 23.31 -13.22 -15.80
CA THR A 2 22.22 -12.47 -16.45
C THR A 2 20.93 -13.25 -16.28
N THR A 3 19.93 -12.65 -15.64
CA THR A 3 18.59 -13.25 -15.56
C THR A 3 18.00 -13.33 -16.97
N PRO A 4 17.27 -14.39 -17.33
CA PRO A 4 16.68 -14.58 -18.65
C PRO A 4 15.45 -13.68 -18.90
N TYR A 5 15.13 -12.82 -17.95
CA TYR A 5 14.03 -11.86 -17.97
C TYR A 5 14.47 -10.53 -17.35
N GLU A 6 13.74 -9.49 -17.71
CA GLU A 6 13.78 -8.16 -17.12
C GLU A 6 12.70 -8.06 -16.03
N LEU A 7 13.02 -7.37 -14.94
CA LEU A 7 12.03 -7.08 -13.90
C LEU A 7 11.20 -5.86 -14.29
N VAL A 8 9.92 -5.90 -13.92
CA VAL A 8 9.05 -4.74 -13.99
C VAL A 8 8.32 -4.61 -12.65
N ILE A 9 8.57 -3.49 -11.96
CA ILE A 9 8.14 -3.28 -10.58
C ILE A 9 7.37 -1.95 -10.49
N GLY A 10 6.20 -2.01 -9.85
CA GLY A 10 5.46 -0.85 -9.36
C GLY A 10 5.22 -0.97 -7.86
N ILE A 11 5.20 0.14 -7.14
CA ILE A 11 5.05 0.16 -5.68
C ILE A 11 3.89 1.07 -5.27
N GLU A 12 3.02 0.52 -4.43
CA GLU A 12 1.97 1.25 -3.72
C GLU A 12 2.46 1.47 -2.28
N THR A 13 2.75 2.72 -1.92
CA THR A 13 3.25 3.10 -0.60
C THR A 13 2.14 3.75 0.21
N HIS A 14 1.79 3.18 1.35
CA HIS A 14 0.84 3.74 2.29
C HIS A 14 1.60 4.43 3.42
N VAL A 15 1.40 5.73 3.59
CA VAL A 15 2.15 6.56 4.55
C VAL A 15 1.20 7.20 5.56
N GLU A 16 1.43 7.00 6.86
CA GLU A 16 0.73 7.74 7.91
C GLU A 16 1.20 9.21 7.94
N LEU A 17 0.25 10.15 7.85
CA LEU A 17 0.56 11.57 7.85
C LEU A 17 0.81 12.09 9.28
N ALA A 18 1.80 12.98 9.43
CA ALA A 18 2.22 13.59 10.69
C ALA A 18 1.20 14.62 11.21
N THR A 19 0.06 14.12 11.69
CA THR A 19 -1.08 14.91 12.16
C THR A 19 -1.31 14.72 13.66
N ALA A 20 -1.90 15.72 14.31
CA ALA A 20 -2.27 15.62 15.73
C ALA A 20 -3.55 14.78 15.92
N SER A 21 -4.53 14.97 15.04
CA SER A 21 -5.83 14.30 15.07
C SER A 21 -6.04 13.39 13.86
N LYS A 22 -6.96 12.44 13.99
CA LYS A 22 -7.38 11.52 12.93
C LYS A 22 -7.96 12.24 11.70
N MET A 23 -8.18 11.49 10.62
CA MET A 23 -8.58 12.03 9.32
C MET A 23 -9.98 12.62 9.32
N PHE A 24 -10.89 11.98 10.07
CA PHE A 24 -12.31 12.33 10.05
C PHE A 24 -12.90 12.66 11.43
N CYS A 25 -12.07 12.71 12.48
CA CYS A 25 -12.49 13.05 13.84
C CYS A 25 -11.34 13.65 14.67
N GLY A 26 -11.66 14.16 15.86
CA GLY A 26 -10.70 14.83 16.76
C GLY A 26 -9.83 13.90 17.63
N CYS A 27 -9.96 12.58 17.54
CA CYS A 27 -9.12 11.65 18.31
C CYS A 27 -7.64 11.81 17.93
N LYS A 28 -6.72 11.53 18.87
CA LYS A 28 -5.29 11.56 18.60
C LYS A 28 -4.92 10.55 17.50
N ALA A 29 -4.09 10.97 16.55
CA ALA A 29 -3.60 10.10 15.47
C ALA A 29 -2.41 9.22 15.90
N ARG A 30 -1.59 9.68 16.85
CA ARG A 30 -0.46 8.90 17.36
C ARG A 30 -0.96 7.74 18.23
N TRP A 31 -1.07 6.57 17.61
CA TRP A 31 -1.67 5.36 18.19
C TRP A 31 -0.65 4.38 18.77
N PHE A 32 0.57 4.35 18.23
CA PHE A 32 1.60 3.41 18.65
C PHE A 32 1.92 3.57 20.15
N GLY A 33 1.86 2.45 20.87
CA GLY A 33 2.09 2.40 22.32
C GLY A 33 0.90 2.79 23.21
N ALA A 34 -0.24 3.21 22.64
CA ALA A 34 -1.45 3.50 23.43
C ALA A 34 -2.12 2.19 23.92
N PRO A 35 -2.77 2.20 25.10
CA PRO A 35 -3.59 1.07 25.52
C PRO A 35 -4.76 0.83 24.53
N PRO A 36 -5.19 -0.42 24.31
CA PRO A 36 -6.19 -0.75 23.29
C PRO A 36 -7.49 0.04 23.44
N ASN A 37 -8.04 0.52 22.32
CA ASN A 37 -9.34 1.21 22.25
C ASN A 37 -9.47 2.44 23.18
N THR A 38 -8.39 3.20 23.39
CA THR A 38 -8.41 4.44 24.20
C THR A 38 -8.44 5.72 23.36
N LEU A 39 -8.04 5.66 22.09
CA LEU A 39 -7.98 6.78 21.15
C LEU A 39 -9.15 6.71 20.16
N VAL A 40 -10.34 6.51 20.68
CA VAL A 40 -11.55 6.20 19.90
C VAL A 40 -12.68 7.17 20.20
N CYS A 41 -13.63 7.29 19.27
CA CYS A 41 -14.86 8.06 19.39
C CYS A 41 -15.93 7.45 18.48
N PRO A 42 -17.20 7.90 18.55
CA PRO A 42 -18.28 7.37 17.71
C PRO A 42 -17.96 7.35 16.21
N VAL A 43 -17.25 8.36 15.69
CA VAL A 43 -16.91 8.47 14.25
C VAL A 43 -15.95 7.37 13.82
N CYS A 44 -14.80 7.24 14.47
CA CYS A 44 -13.81 6.24 14.07
C CYS A 44 -14.19 4.82 14.51
N LEU A 45 -15.19 4.66 15.38
CA LEU A 45 -15.81 3.36 15.69
C LEU A 45 -16.99 3.02 14.78
N GLY A 46 -17.34 3.88 13.82
CA GLY A 46 -18.47 3.64 12.91
C GLY A 46 -19.82 3.50 13.62
N LEU A 47 -20.01 4.17 14.76
CA LEU A 47 -21.26 4.08 15.51
C LEU A 47 -22.42 4.77 14.78
N PRO A 48 -23.67 4.31 14.96
CA PRO A 48 -24.83 4.91 14.33
C PRO A 48 -24.96 6.42 14.60
N GLY A 49 -25.22 7.20 13.56
CA GLY A 49 -25.39 8.65 13.63
C GLY A 49 -24.10 9.47 13.60
N ALA A 50 -22.93 8.84 13.56
CA ALA A 50 -21.65 9.54 13.47
C ALA A 50 -21.35 10.00 12.03
N LEU A 51 -20.80 11.21 11.88
CA LEU A 51 -20.47 11.82 10.59
C LEU A 51 -18.97 12.19 10.52
N PRO A 52 -18.31 11.96 9.37
CA PRO A 52 -16.91 12.31 9.19
C PRO A 52 -16.72 13.81 8.94
N VAL A 53 -15.68 14.41 9.54
CA VAL A 53 -15.26 15.80 9.27
C VAL A 53 -13.81 15.80 8.81
N PRO A 54 -13.50 16.16 7.55
CA PRO A 54 -12.15 16.11 7.01
C PRO A 54 -11.14 16.95 7.78
N ASN A 55 -9.97 16.38 8.02
CA ASN A 55 -8.86 17.03 8.69
C ASN A 55 -8.10 17.97 7.73
N ARG A 56 -8.19 19.28 7.97
CA ARG A 56 -7.48 20.30 7.18
C ARG A 56 -5.99 20.03 7.08
N LYS A 57 -5.33 19.69 8.18
CA LYS A 57 -3.87 19.48 8.20
C LYS A 57 -3.48 18.25 7.38
N ALA A 58 -4.26 17.18 7.41
CA ALA A 58 -4.02 16.01 6.57
C ALA A 58 -4.07 16.36 5.08
N ILE A 59 -5.05 17.18 4.67
CA ILE A 59 -5.16 17.68 3.29
C ILE A 59 -3.94 18.54 2.91
N GLU A 60 -3.55 19.48 3.76
CA GLU A 60 -2.34 20.31 3.54
C GLU A 60 -1.07 19.47 3.37
N LEU A 61 -0.90 18.43 4.20
CA LEU A 61 0.26 17.54 4.12
C LEU A 61 0.23 16.68 2.84
N ALA A 62 -0.94 16.21 2.41
CA ALA A 62 -1.09 15.45 1.18
C ALA A 62 -0.79 16.30 -0.07
N ILE A 63 -1.22 17.57 -0.09
CA ILE A 63 -0.85 18.52 -1.17
C ILE A 63 0.65 18.79 -1.14
N THR A 64 1.22 19.05 0.05
CA THR A 64 2.68 19.23 0.22
C THR A 64 3.45 18.04 -0.33
N ALA A 65 3.02 16.81 -0.03
CA ALA A 65 3.62 15.59 -0.56
C ALA A 65 3.52 15.51 -2.09
N GLY A 66 2.34 15.81 -2.65
CA GLY A 66 2.14 15.86 -4.10
C GLY A 66 3.10 16.82 -4.79
N LEU A 67 3.21 18.05 -4.28
CA LEU A 67 4.13 19.07 -4.82
C LEU A 67 5.60 18.65 -4.71
N ALA A 68 5.99 18.05 -3.58
CA ALA A 68 7.34 17.51 -3.37
C ALA A 68 7.67 16.35 -4.32
N LEU A 69 6.65 15.65 -4.82
CA LEU A 69 6.74 14.57 -5.82
C LEU A 69 6.38 15.05 -7.23
N HIS A 70 6.46 16.37 -7.48
CA HIS A 70 6.19 16.99 -8.77
C HIS A 70 4.83 16.63 -9.39
N CYS A 71 3.84 16.29 -8.56
CA CYS A 71 2.48 15.98 -9.01
C CYS A 71 1.71 17.26 -9.37
N GLU A 72 0.76 17.10 -10.26
CA GLU A 72 -0.31 18.06 -10.50
C GLU A 72 -1.38 17.90 -9.41
N THR A 73 -1.89 19.02 -8.89
CA THR A 73 -3.03 19.05 -7.95
C THR A 73 -4.29 19.40 -8.71
N PRO A 74 -5.24 18.45 -8.90
CA PRO A 74 -6.49 18.73 -9.59
C PRO A 74 -7.32 19.81 -8.89
N GLN A 75 -8.06 20.63 -9.66
CA GLN A 75 -8.92 21.68 -9.12
C GLN A 75 -10.08 21.12 -8.27
N HIS A 76 -10.52 19.91 -8.59
CA HIS A 76 -11.61 19.21 -7.91
C HIS A 76 -11.14 17.84 -7.44
N THR A 77 -11.54 17.48 -6.22
CA THR A 77 -11.28 16.18 -5.63
C THR A 77 -12.49 15.77 -4.80
N LYS A 78 -12.69 14.47 -4.61
CA LYS A 78 -13.73 13.95 -3.71
C LYS A 78 -13.20 12.82 -2.86
N PHE A 79 -13.95 12.50 -1.81
CA PHE A 79 -13.81 11.27 -1.07
C PHE A 79 -14.91 10.30 -1.50
N ASP A 80 -14.54 9.04 -1.65
CA ASP A 80 -15.41 7.94 -2.03
C ASP A 80 -15.41 6.88 -0.92
N ARG A 81 -16.44 6.02 -0.93
CA ARG A 81 -16.52 4.86 -0.04
C ARG A 81 -16.06 3.59 -0.77
N LYS A 82 -14.97 2.99 -0.29
CA LYS A 82 -14.48 1.68 -0.71
C LYS A 82 -15.09 0.60 0.19
N ASN A 83 -16.09 -0.11 -0.30
CA ASN A 83 -16.93 -1.01 0.52
C ASN A 83 -16.34 -2.43 0.57
N TYR A 84 -16.01 -2.91 1.77
CA TYR A 84 -15.63 -4.29 2.04
C TYR A 84 -15.84 -4.61 3.52
N LEU A 85 -16.09 -5.87 3.85
CA LEU A 85 -16.35 -6.29 5.23
C LEU A 85 -15.10 -6.95 5.82
N TYR A 86 -14.54 -6.33 6.85
CA TYR A 86 -13.46 -6.92 7.64
C TYR A 86 -13.53 -6.44 9.10
N PRO A 87 -13.15 -7.27 10.11
CA PRO A 87 -13.35 -6.92 11.52
C PRO A 87 -12.66 -5.64 12.00
N ASP A 88 -11.59 -5.21 11.34
CA ASP A 88 -10.85 -3.99 11.65
C ASP A 88 -11.41 -2.72 10.99
N LEU A 89 -12.44 -2.86 10.14
CA LEU A 89 -13.06 -1.77 9.39
C LEU A 89 -14.48 -1.52 9.92
N PRO A 90 -14.64 -0.67 10.94
CA PRO A 90 -15.87 -0.60 11.72
C PRO A 90 -17.09 -0.08 10.95
N LYS A 91 -16.86 0.65 9.85
CA LYS A 91 -17.93 1.24 9.01
C LYS A 91 -18.44 0.31 7.91
N GLY A 92 -17.76 -0.82 7.64
CA GLY A 92 -18.01 -1.64 6.45
C GLY A 92 -17.59 -0.97 5.13
N TYR A 93 -16.94 0.19 5.21
CA TYR A 93 -16.28 0.86 4.10
C TYR A 93 -15.11 1.71 4.62
N GLN A 94 -14.10 1.88 3.78
CA GLN A 94 -12.97 2.78 3.98
C GLN A 94 -13.25 4.06 3.18
N ILE A 95 -13.14 5.23 3.83
CA ILE A 95 -13.17 6.50 3.12
C ILE A 95 -11.80 6.70 2.46
N SER A 96 -11.77 6.76 1.14
CA SER A 96 -10.58 6.94 0.30
C SER A 96 -10.92 7.88 -0.87
N GLN A 97 -10.13 7.93 -1.93
CA GLN A 97 -10.45 8.65 -3.17
C GLN A 97 -10.25 7.69 -4.35
N TYR A 98 -11.16 7.67 -5.30
CA TYR A 98 -11.07 6.75 -6.44
C TYR A 98 -10.75 7.45 -7.75
N ASP A 99 -11.70 8.11 -8.40
CA ASP A 99 -11.56 8.71 -9.72
C ASP A 99 -10.92 10.12 -9.70
N LEU A 100 -11.10 10.89 -8.62
CA LEU A 100 -10.61 12.27 -8.47
C LEU A 100 -9.64 12.42 -7.28
N PRO A 101 -8.43 11.83 -7.34
CA PRO A 101 -7.43 11.92 -6.27
C PRO A 101 -6.84 13.33 -6.12
N LEU A 102 -6.19 13.58 -4.98
CA LEU A 102 -5.62 14.89 -4.65
C LEU A 102 -4.37 15.26 -5.46
N SER A 103 -3.62 14.27 -5.94
CA SER A 103 -2.37 14.45 -6.68
C SER A 103 -2.25 13.42 -7.80
N VAL A 104 -1.84 13.83 -9.00
CA VAL A 104 -1.68 12.97 -10.19
C VAL A 104 -0.42 13.33 -10.98
N ASN A 105 0.04 12.42 -11.85
CA ASN A 105 1.04 12.70 -12.89
C ASN A 105 2.38 13.29 -12.35
N GLY A 106 2.87 12.78 -11.22
CA GLY A 106 4.15 13.20 -10.65
C GLY A 106 5.33 12.34 -11.08
N TRP A 107 6.47 12.56 -10.44
CA TRP A 107 7.66 11.73 -10.57
C TRP A 107 8.61 11.92 -9.40
N LEU A 108 9.45 10.91 -9.18
CA LEU A 108 10.58 10.92 -8.26
C LEU A 108 11.84 10.56 -9.07
N GLU A 109 12.89 11.37 -8.95
CA GLU A 109 14.17 11.14 -9.63
C GLU A 109 15.13 10.42 -8.70
N LEU A 110 15.52 9.20 -9.08
CA LEU A 110 16.47 8.37 -8.34
C LEU A 110 17.88 8.98 -8.41
N ALA A 111 18.75 8.62 -7.47
CA ALA A 111 20.17 8.99 -7.50
C ALA A 111 20.91 8.63 -8.82
N SER A 112 20.38 7.68 -9.59
CA SER A 112 20.89 7.32 -10.93
C SER A 112 20.50 8.31 -12.04
N GLY A 113 19.65 9.31 -11.74
CA GLY A 113 19.02 10.22 -12.70
C GLY A 113 17.78 9.66 -13.38
N LYS A 114 17.40 8.40 -13.10
CA LYS A 114 16.18 7.79 -13.64
C LYS A 114 14.95 8.33 -12.92
N ARG A 115 13.93 8.73 -13.68
CA ARG A 115 12.63 9.15 -13.13
C ARG A 115 11.67 7.98 -13.04
N VAL A 116 11.14 7.75 -11.85
CA VAL A 116 10.01 6.85 -11.58
C VAL A 116 8.76 7.71 -11.50
N ARG A 117 7.79 7.49 -12.40
CA ARG A 117 6.56 8.29 -12.42
C ARG A 117 5.66 7.93 -11.24
N ILE A 118 5.02 8.94 -10.68
CA ILE A 118 3.95 8.80 -9.68
C ILE A 118 2.63 8.90 -10.42
N ARG A 119 1.88 7.80 -10.44
CA ARG A 119 0.55 7.75 -11.05
C ARG A 119 -0.41 8.66 -10.30
N ARG A 120 -0.42 8.54 -8.97
CA ARG A 120 -1.32 9.27 -8.07
C ARG A 120 -0.81 9.25 -6.63
N ALA A 121 -1.21 10.24 -5.86
CA ALA A 121 -1.18 10.20 -4.40
C ALA A 121 -2.53 10.67 -3.86
N HIS A 122 -3.15 9.86 -3.01
CA HIS A 122 -4.52 10.12 -2.55
C HIS A 122 -4.71 9.82 -1.06
N LEU A 123 -5.66 10.53 -0.47
CA LEU A 123 -5.97 10.41 0.96
C LEU A 123 -6.88 9.23 1.23
N GLU A 124 -6.62 8.52 2.31
CA GLU A 124 -7.54 7.56 2.87
C GLU A 124 -7.46 7.54 4.40
N GLU A 125 -8.39 6.83 5.04
CA GLU A 125 -8.27 6.49 6.45
C GLU A 125 -7.71 5.08 6.64
N ASP A 126 -6.96 4.88 7.71
CA ASP A 126 -6.47 3.56 8.09
C ASP A 126 -7.55 2.71 8.78
N THR A 127 -7.31 1.39 8.80
CA THR A 127 -8.11 0.42 9.53
C THR A 127 -7.61 0.23 10.96
N GLY A 128 -8.37 -0.54 11.76
CA GLY A 128 -7.92 -1.01 13.07
C GLY A 128 -6.79 -2.03 12.95
N THR A 129 -6.32 -2.52 14.09
CA THR A 129 -5.32 -3.60 14.14
C THR A 129 -5.95 -4.89 14.66
N LEU A 130 -5.53 -6.01 14.09
CA LEU A 130 -5.96 -7.35 14.51
C LEU A 130 -4.78 -8.08 15.18
N LYS A 131 -5.06 -8.72 16.31
CA LYS A 131 -4.14 -9.66 16.96
C LYS A 131 -4.80 -11.01 17.07
N HIS A 132 -4.23 -12.01 16.41
CA HIS A 132 -4.73 -13.37 16.45
C HIS A 132 -4.08 -14.11 17.62
N GLY A 133 -4.88 -14.83 18.39
CA GLY A 133 -4.43 -15.61 19.53
C GLY A 133 -5.10 -16.97 19.57
N GLU A 134 -4.55 -17.84 20.41
CA GLU A 134 -5.12 -19.13 20.73
C GLU A 134 -5.08 -19.31 22.23
N ASP A 135 -6.19 -19.74 22.82
CA ASP A 135 -6.30 -20.07 24.25
C ASP A 135 -7.13 -21.33 24.41
N ALA A 136 -6.62 -22.30 25.16
CA ALA A 136 -7.21 -23.62 25.35
C ALA A 136 -7.72 -24.29 24.04
N GLY A 137 -6.95 -24.16 22.95
CA GLY A 137 -7.31 -24.70 21.63
C GLY A 137 -8.40 -23.92 20.87
N ARG A 138 -8.87 -22.78 21.41
CA ARG A 138 -9.81 -21.88 20.74
C ARG A 138 -9.05 -20.72 20.13
N ARG A 139 -9.17 -20.56 18.81
CA ARG A 139 -8.64 -19.40 18.08
C ARG A 139 -9.56 -18.20 18.26
N TYR A 140 -8.99 -17.05 18.55
CA TYR A 140 -9.69 -15.78 18.67
C TYR A 140 -8.91 -14.65 17.98
N THR A 141 -9.61 -13.55 17.72
CA THR A 141 -8.99 -12.33 17.20
C THR A 141 -9.40 -11.17 18.08
N LEU A 142 -8.42 -10.40 18.55
CA LEU A 142 -8.61 -9.16 19.28
C LEU A 142 -8.53 -7.99 18.29
N VAL A 143 -9.42 -7.02 18.45
CA VAL A 143 -9.50 -5.83 17.60
C VAL A 143 -9.18 -4.59 18.42
N ASP A 144 -8.25 -3.77 17.93
CA ASP A 144 -7.94 -2.45 18.48
C ASP A 144 -8.13 -1.36 17.41
N PHE A 145 -9.09 -0.47 17.66
CA PHE A 145 -9.47 0.63 16.77
C PHE A 145 -8.70 1.93 17.02
N ASN A 146 -7.66 1.93 17.86
CA ASN A 146 -6.79 3.09 18.05
C ASN A 146 -6.25 3.64 16.72
N ARG A 147 -5.86 2.75 15.79
CA ARG A 147 -5.36 3.10 14.45
C ARG A 147 -6.46 3.47 13.46
N SER A 148 -7.70 3.01 13.66
CA SER A 148 -8.80 3.26 12.73
C SER A 148 -9.08 4.76 12.60
N GLY A 149 -9.11 5.27 11.38
CA GLY A 149 -9.31 6.69 11.09
C GLY A 149 -8.03 7.53 11.02
N VAL A 150 -6.84 6.95 11.24
CA VAL A 150 -5.56 7.67 11.07
C VAL A 150 -5.40 8.10 9.60
N PRO A 151 -4.94 9.33 9.30
CA PRO A 151 -4.78 9.76 7.92
C PRO A 151 -3.64 9.02 7.23
N LEU A 152 -3.94 8.43 6.08
CA LEU A 152 -2.99 7.82 5.18
C LEU A 152 -2.92 8.58 3.86
N LEU A 153 -1.73 8.59 3.29
CA LEU A 153 -1.49 8.94 1.90
C LEU A 153 -1.02 7.69 1.16
N GLU A 154 -1.84 7.21 0.21
CA GLU A 154 -1.46 6.13 -0.69
C GLU A 154 -0.83 6.72 -1.95
N ILE A 155 0.47 6.48 -2.13
CA ILE A 155 1.31 6.94 -3.24
C ILE A 155 1.56 5.75 -4.16
N VAL A 156 1.05 5.84 -5.38
CA VAL A 156 1.13 4.75 -6.38
C VAL A 156 2.12 5.15 -7.46
N SER A 157 3.18 4.34 -7.65
CA SER A 157 4.10 4.52 -8.77
C SER A 157 3.54 3.89 -10.06
N GLU A 158 3.98 4.40 -11.20
CA GLU A 158 3.95 3.62 -12.44
C GLU A 158 4.98 2.47 -12.36
N PRO A 159 4.86 1.41 -13.18
CA PRO A 159 5.77 0.27 -13.15
C PRO A 159 7.09 0.56 -13.87
N ASP A 160 7.78 1.62 -13.46
CA ASP A 160 9.00 2.12 -14.13
C ASP A 160 10.30 1.49 -13.58
N MET A 161 10.23 0.80 -12.43
CA MET A 161 11.41 0.22 -11.78
C MET A 161 11.76 -1.13 -12.42
N SER A 162 13.04 -1.30 -12.79
CA SER A 162 13.56 -2.45 -13.53
C SER A 162 14.58 -3.28 -12.76
N SER A 163 14.86 -2.91 -11.50
CA SER A 163 15.68 -3.71 -10.59
C SER A 163 15.22 -3.60 -9.15
N ILE A 164 15.67 -4.54 -8.33
CA ILE A 164 15.40 -4.54 -6.88
C ILE A 164 16.12 -3.36 -6.21
N GLU A 165 17.29 -2.98 -6.71
CA GLU A 165 18.05 -1.83 -6.23
C GLU A 165 17.30 -0.54 -6.51
N GLU A 166 16.70 -0.38 -7.69
CA GLU A 166 15.84 0.78 -8.00
C GLU A 166 14.61 0.80 -7.10
N ALA A 167 13.98 -0.35 -6.84
CA ALA A 167 12.82 -0.45 -5.96
C ALA A 167 13.16 -0.05 -4.51
N GLU A 168 14.27 -0.52 -3.95
CA GLU A 168 14.72 -0.10 -2.63
C GLU A 168 15.10 1.38 -2.59
N THR A 169 15.82 1.86 -3.61
CA THR A 169 16.24 3.27 -3.71
C THR A 169 15.03 4.20 -3.77
N TYR A 170 14.03 3.87 -4.60
CA TYR A 170 12.77 4.60 -4.69
C TYR A 170 12.10 4.75 -3.32
N VAL A 171 11.97 3.66 -2.56
CA VAL A 171 11.31 3.71 -1.24
C VAL A 171 12.10 4.54 -0.23
N ARG A 172 13.44 4.45 -0.27
CA ARG A 172 14.32 5.24 0.61
C ARG A 172 14.23 6.73 0.31
N GLU A 173 14.32 7.09 -0.96
CA GLU A 173 14.26 8.49 -1.38
C GLU A 173 12.87 9.08 -1.16
N LEU A 174 11.79 8.30 -1.44
CA LEU A 174 10.43 8.70 -1.10
C LEU A 174 10.32 9.02 0.38
N ARG A 175 10.85 8.15 1.24
CA ARG A 175 10.89 8.38 2.69
C ARG A 175 11.65 9.66 3.04
N ASP A 176 12.80 9.88 2.44
CA ASP A 176 13.64 11.05 2.75
C ASP A 176 12.97 12.36 2.30
N ILE A 177 12.32 12.38 1.13
CA ILE A 177 11.52 13.51 0.64
C ILE A 177 10.37 13.81 1.62
N LEU A 178 9.58 12.80 2.00
CA LEU A 178 8.43 12.98 2.88
C LEU A 178 8.83 13.44 4.28
N ARG A 179 9.98 12.99 4.79
CA ARG A 179 10.53 13.44 6.08
C ARG A 179 11.06 14.86 5.98
N ALA A 180 11.78 15.21 4.91
CA ALA A 180 12.28 16.56 4.68
C ALA A 180 11.13 17.57 4.52
N ALA A 181 10.04 17.18 3.88
CA ALA A 181 8.83 17.99 3.74
C ALA A 181 7.94 18.00 4.99
N HIS A 182 8.32 17.32 6.07
CA HIS A 182 7.56 17.17 7.32
C HIS A 182 6.13 16.61 7.11
N VAL A 183 5.95 15.78 6.08
CA VAL A 183 4.68 15.11 5.77
C VAL A 183 4.46 13.89 6.66
N SER A 184 5.52 13.12 6.87
CA SER A 184 5.49 11.90 7.68
C SER A 184 6.85 11.65 8.30
N GLU A 185 6.87 11.00 9.47
CA GLU A 185 8.10 10.45 10.03
C GLU A 185 8.45 9.08 9.41
N MET A 186 7.45 8.41 8.80
CA MET A 186 7.57 7.13 8.11
C MET A 186 8.42 6.10 8.89
N ARG A 187 8.02 5.89 10.14
CA ARG A 187 8.57 4.90 11.08
C ARG A 187 8.06 3.51 10.72
N LEU A 188 8.84 2.78 9.94
CA LEU A 188 8.44 1.47 9.41
C LEU A 188 8.25 0.44 10.53
N GLU A 189 9.07 0.52 11.57
CA GLU A 189 9.03 -0.29 12.78
C GLU A 189 7.73 -0.11 13.58
N GLU A 190 7.12 1.08 13.51
CA GLU A 190 5.83 1.36 14.15
C GLU A 190 4.65 1.03 13.21
N GLY A 191 4.91 0.65 11.96
CA GLY A 191 3.88 0.41 10.95
C GLY A 191 3.29 1.69 10.33
N ALA A 192 3.99 2.82 10.46
CA ALA A 192 3.61 4.13 9.91
C ALA A 192 3.93 4.28 8.42
N GLY A 193 4.58 3.29 7.82
CA GLY A 193 4.76 3.15 6.37
C GLY A 193 4.65 1.69 5.97
N ARG A 194 3.95 1.41 4.87
CA ARG A 194 3.77 0.06 4.30
C ARG A 194 3.95 0.12 2.79
N PHE A 195 4.46 -0.96 2.22
CA PHE A 195 4.67 -1.09 0.77
C PHE A 195 3.97 -2.35 0.27
N ASP A 196 3.18 -2.18 -0.79
CA ASP A 196 2.72 -3.27 -1.62
C ASP A 196 3.51 -3.24 -2.93
N VAL A 197 4.20 -4.34 -3.24
CA VAL A 197 5.10 -4.42 -4.41
C VAL A 197 4.42 -5.24 -5.49
N ASN A 198 4.08 -4.60 -6.61
CA ASN A 198 3.60 -5.26 -7.82
C ASN A 198 4.83 -5.69 -8.64
N VAL A 199 5.04 -6.99 -8.80
CA VAL A 199 6.18 -7.59 -9.51
C VAL A 199 5.68 -8.35 -10.74
N SER A 200 6.27 -8.05 -11.90
CA SER A 200 6.15 -8.82 -13.13
C SER A 200 7.53 -9.03 -13.76
N ILE A 201 7.58 -9.89 -14.77
CA ILE A 201 8.79 -10.19 -15.54
C ILE A 201 8.49 -9.99 -17.02
N ARG A 202 9.50 -9.59 -17.80
CA ARG A 202 9.40 -9.40 -19.25
C ARG A 202 10.54 -10.13 -19.94
N PHE A 203 10.26 -10.86 -21.01
CA PHE A 203 11.26 -11.59 -21.78
C PHE A 203 10.79 -11.83 -23.21
N SER A 204 11.69 -12.34 -24.05
CA SER A 204 11.37 -12.76 -25.42
C SER A 204 11.15 -14.27 -25.48
N GLU A 205 10.03 -14.71 -26.06
CA GLU A 205 9.71 -16.11 -26.36
C GLU A 205 9.24 -16.17 -27.83
N ASP A 206 9.88 -17.00 -28.65
CA ASP A 206 9.58 -17.16 -30.08
C ASP A 206 9.51 -15.85 -30.89
N GLY A 207 10.40 -14.91 -30.57
CA GLY A 207 10.46 -13.59 -31.22
C GLY A 207 9.37 -12.60 -30.78
N THR A 208 8.56 -12.96 -29.78
CA THR A 208 7.51 -12.11 -29.20
C THR A 208 7.86 -11.69 -27.78
N THR A 209 7.52 -10.44 -27.42
CA THR A 209 7.65 -9.99 -26.03
C THR A 209 6.52 -10.58 -25.21
N VAL A 210 6.88 -11.34 -24.19
CA VAL A 210 5.96 -11.96 -23.24
C VAL A 210 5.96 -11.18 -21.93
N TRP A 211 4.77 -11.03 -21.38
CA TRP A 211 4.53 -10.34 -20.12
C TRP A 211 3.57 -11.15 -19.26
N PRO A 212 4.07 -12.03 -18.36
CA PRO A 212 3.22 -12.82 -17.51
C PRO A 212 2.42 -11.96 -16.52
N PRO A 213 1.24 -12.43 -16.08
CA PRO A 213 0.43 -11.72 -15.11
C PRO A 213 1.22 -11.46 -13.82
N GLN A 214 1.18 -10.22 -13.32
CA GLN A 214 1.95 -9.80 -12.14
C GLN A 214 1.46 -10.44 -10.83
N SER A 215 2.33 -10.42 -9.82
CA SER A 215 2.00 -10.68 -8.42
C SER A 215 2.08 -9.41 -7.59
N GLU A 216 1.16 -9.24 -6.65
CA GLU A 216 1.15 -8.15 -5.67
C GLU A 216 1.56 -8.70 -4.30
N ILE A 217 2.75 -8.33 -3.83
CA ILE A 217 3.27 -8.70 -2.52
C ILE A 217 2.79 -7.65 -1.51
N LYS A 218 1.87 -8.02 -0.62
CA LYS A 218 1.25 -7.07 0.32
C LYS A 218 1.96 -6.96 1.66
N ASN A 219 1.78 -5.80 2.30
CA ASN A 219 2.12 -5.51 3.69
C ASN A 219 3.61 -5.64 4.03
N LEU A 220 4.50 -5.23 3.13
CA LEU A 220 5.92 -5.19 3.43
C LEU A 220 6.24 -3.96 4.29
N ASN A 221 7.00 -4.17 5.36
CA ASN A 221 7.33 -3.14 6.36
C ASN A 221 8.84 -2.96 6.56
N SER A 222 9.69 -3.53 5.70
CA SER A 222 11.14 -3.32 5.76
C SER A 222 11.78 -3.43 4.37
N TYR A 223 12.91 -2.74 4.18
CA TYR A 223 13.70 -2.82 2.94
C TYR A 223 14.21 -4.24 2.68
N GLN A 224 14.55 -4.99 3.75
CA GLN A 224 14.96 -6.38 3.63
C GLN A 224 13.82 -7.25 3.11
N ALA A 225 12.61 -7.11 3.67
CA ALA A 225 11.44 -7.83 3.18
C ALA A 225 11.10 -7.47 1.73
N LEU A 226 11.20 -6.19 1.35
CA LEU A 226 11.05 -5.74 -0.04
C LEU A 226 12.02 -6.47 -0.98
N ARG A 227 13.31 -6.47 -0.65
CA ARG A 227 14.33 -7.14 -1.47
C ARG A 227 14.07 -8.64 -1.58
N GLU A 228 13.99 -9.32 -0.44
CA GLU A 228 13.91 -10.79 -0.42
C GLU A 228 12.62 -11.30 -1.06
N ALA A 229 11.48 -10.63 -0.80
CA ALA A 229 10.20 -11.02 -1.38
C ALA A 229 10.18 -10.80 -2.90
N THR A 230 10.73 -9.68 -3.38
CA THR A 230 10.78 -9.36 -4.82
C THR A 230 11.67 -10.35 -5.58
N VAL A 231 12.85 -10.68 -5.03
CA VAL A 231 13.75 -11.71 -5.59
C VAL A 231 13.03 -13.05 -5.71
N PHE A 232 12.42 -13.49 -4.61
CA PHE A 232 11.73 -14.77 -4.58
C PHE A 232 10.57 -14.81 -5.58
N GLU A 233 9.74 -13.77 -5.59
CA GLU A 233 8.53 -13.75 -6.41
C GLU A 233 8.84 -13.68 -7.91
N ALA A 234 9.87 -12.94 -8.30
CA ALA A 234 10.32 -12.90 -9.69
C ALA A 234 10.84 -14.28 -10.16
N ALA A 235 11.63 -14.96 -9.33
CA ALA A 235 12.08 -16.32 -9.62
C ALA A 235 10.91 -17.30 -9.71
N ARG A 236 9.94 -17.20 -8.79
CA ARG A 236 8.72 -18.01 -8.78
C ARG A 236 7.91 -17.84 -10.07
N LEU A 237 7.69 -16.59 -10.52
CA LEU A 237 7.00 -16.29 -11.77
C LEU A 237 7.71 -16.91 -12.97
N TRP A 238 9.04 -16.80 -13.01
CA TRP A 238 9.84 -17.36 -14.11
C TRP A 238 9.77 -18.89 -14.16
N ASP A 239 9.95 -19.55 -13.02
CA ASP A 239 9.94 -21.00 -12.95
C ASP A 239 8.56 -21.57 -13.28
N GLU A 240 7.48 -20.92 -12.82
CA GLU A 240 6.10 -21.31 -13.14
C GLU A 240 5.78 -21.11 -14.63
N TRP A 241 6.25 -20.01 -15.24
CA TRP A 241 6.09 -19.79 -16.68
C TRP A 241 6.78 -20.88 -17.50
N ARG A 242 8.02 -21.22 -17.14
CA ARG A 242 8.82 -22.26 -17.80
C ARG A 242 8.25 -23.65 -17.64
N ALA A 243 7.61 -23.94 -16.52
CA ALA A 243 6.93 -25.21 -16.28
C ALA A 243 5.69 -25.39 -17.18
N GLY A 244 5.26 -24.34 -17.90
CA GLY A 244 4.06 -24.39 -18.75
C GLY A 244 2.76 -24.42 -17.94
N GLY A 245 2.81 -24.01 -16.67
CA GLY A 245 1.70 -24.13 -15.72
C GLY A 245 0.63 -23.04 -15.86
N GLU A 246 -0.18 -22.91 -14.80
CA GLU A 246 -1.34 -22.01 -14.72
C GLU A 246 -1.01 -20.54 -15.05
N LEU A 247 0.21 -20.07 -14.76
CA LEU A 247 0.64 -18.71 -15.09
C LEU A 247 0.48 -18.34 -16.58
N ARG A 248 0.56 -19.32 -17.50
CA ARG A 248 0.39 -19.08 -18.94
C ARG A 248 -1.05 -18.78 -19.35
N THR A 249 -2.03 -19.25 -18.58
CA THR A 249 -3.46 -19.08 -18.85
C THR A 249 -4.15 -18.14 -17.85
N ARG A 250 -3.47 -17.82 -16.74
CA ARG A 250 -3.96 -16.94 -15.69
C ARG A 250 -4.30 -15.55 -16.23
N LYS A 251 -5.45 -15.04 -15.82
CA LYS A 251 -5.86 -13.66 -16.07
C LYS A 251 -5.81 -12.87 -14.76
N GLY A 252 -5.25 -11.66 -14.81
CA GLY A 252 -5.19 -10.77 -13.66
C GLY A 252 -4.06 -11.06 -12.67
N LYS A 253 -3.96 -10.19 -11.65
CA LYS A 253 -2.93 -10.26 -10.61
C LYS A 253 -3.35 -11.14 -9.44
N ILE A 254 -2.40 -11.89 -8.87
CA ILE A 254 -2.61 -12.54 -7.57
C ILE A 254 -2.05 -11.68 -6.45
N THR A 255 -2.55 -11.87 -5.24
CA THR A 255 -1.98 -11.23 -4.05
C THR A 255 -1.32 -12.30 -3.18
N VAL A 256 -0.07 -12.03 -2.82
CA VAL A 256 0.76 -12.90 -1.99
C VAL A 256 1.25 -12.15 -0.75
N GLY A 257 1.47 -12.88 0.32
CA GLY A 257 2.19 -12.39 1.50
C GLY A 257 3.63 -12.87 1.48
N TRP A 258 4.50 -12.22 2.25
CA TRP A 258 5.87 -12.65 2.49
C TRP A 258 6.01 -13.32 3.86
N SER A 259 6.66 -14.48 3.93
CA SER A 259 7.03 -15.13 5.19
C SER A 259 8.54 -15.02 5.39
N PRO A 260 9.02 -14.14 6.29
CA PRO A 260 10.45 -14.03 6.59
C PRO A 260 11.06 -15.34 7.08
N ASP A 261 10.37 -16.07 7.98
CA ASP A 261 10.88 -17.33 8.56
C ASP A 261 11.08 -18.42 7.50
N ARG A 262 10.15 -18.51 6.55
CA ARG A 262 10.19 -19.53 5.48
C ARG A 262 10.90 -19.04 4.22
N ARG A 263 11.27 -17.76 4.17
CA ARG A 263 11.85 -17.04 3.02
C ARG A 263 11.14 -17.34 1.70
N ARG A 264 9.81 -17.32 1.72
CA ARG A 264 8.96 -17.55 0.55
C ARG A 264 7.71 -16.71 0.58
N THR A 265 7.18 -16.42 -0.60
CA THR A 265 5.82 -15.91 -0.74
C THR A 265 4.80 -17.02 -0.52
N TYR A 266 3.62 -16.64 -0.07
CA TYR A 266 2.47 -17.54 0.06
C TYR A 266 1.22 -16.87 -0.50
N LEU A 267 0.37 -17.64 -1.16
CA LEU A 267 -0.88 -17.13 -1.71
C LEU A 267 -1.79 -16.63 -0.59
N GLN A 268 -2.24 -15.38 -0.68
CA GLN A 268 -3.28 -14.84 0.19
C GLN A 268 -4.65 -14.91 -0.51
N ARG A 269 -4.70 -14.44 -1.75
CA ARG A 269 -5.90 -14.50 -2.59
C ARG A 269 -5.53 -14.66 -4.06
N SER A 270 -6.23 -15.54 -4.76
CA SER A 270 -6.34 -15.52 -6.21
C SER A 270 -7.50 -14.59 -6.57
N LYS A 271 -7.25 -13.50 -7.29
CA LYS A 271 -8.34 -12.65 -7.82
C LYS A 271 -8.92 -13.34 -9.05
N GLU A 272 -9.76 -14.34 -8.85
CA GLU A 272 -10.61 -14.86 -9.94
C GLU A 272 -11.85 -13.97 -10.14
N GLU A 273 -12.30 -13.31 -9.07
CA GLU A 273 -13.33 -12.28 -9.11
C GLU A 273 -12.82 -11.02 -8.40
N VAL A 274 -12.90 -9.86 -9.07
CA VAL A 274 -12.68 -8.58 -8.40
C VAL A 274 -13.88 -8.39 -7.47
N GLU A 275 -13.68 -8.49 -6.16
CA GLU A 275 -14.71 -8.02 -5.22
C GLU A 275 -15.04 -6.59 -5.60
N ASP A 276 -16.28 -6.37 -6.03
CA ASP A 276 -16.75 -5.05 -6.41
C ASP A 276 -16.81 -4.18 -5.14
N TYR A 277 -15.79 -3.34 -4.99
CA TYR A 277 -15.68 -2.39 -3.89
C TYR A 277 -16.81 -1.33 -3.93
N ARG A 278 -17.63 -1.29 -4.99
CA ARG A 278 -18.82 -0.44 -5.11
C ARG A 278 -18.49 1.01 -4.75
N TYR A 279 -17.46 1.57 -5.39
CA TYR A 279 -17.06 2.96 -5.12
C TYR A 279 -18.20 3.93 -5.45
N PHE A 280 -18.48 4.86 -4.55
CA PHE A 280 -19.41 5.98 -4.73
C PHE A 280 -19.10 7.14 -3.77
#